data_AF-A0A7C6XCA3-F1
#
_entry.id   AF-A0A7C6XCA3-F1
#
_cell.length_a   1.000
_cell.length_b   1.000
_cell.length_c   1.000
_cell.angle_alpha   90.00
_cell.angle_beta   90.00
_cell.angle_gamma   90.00
#
_symmetry.space_group_name_H-M   'P 1'
#
loop_
_entity.id
_entity.type
_entity.pdbx_description
1 polymer ?
#
loop_
_entity_poly.entity_id
_entity_poly.type
_entity_poly.pdbx_seq_one_letter_code
_entity_poly.pdbx_strand_id
1 'polypeptide(L)' 'MKIVRYKARTKQEAWQQIRAELGPDAVIISTRLVSPWLRWFGREHVEVVAAAGA' A
#
# COMPACT_ATOMS: atom_id res chain seq x y z
N MET A 1 16.70 -3.12 -6.54
CA MET A 1 15.45 -2.34 -6.34
C MET A 1 14.25 -3.25 -6.51
N LYS A 2 13.51 -3.52 -5.44
CA LYS A 2 12.27 -4.31 -5.47
C LYS A 2 11.09 -3.34 -5.34
N ILE A 3 10.14 -3.36 -6.28
CA ILE A 3 8.93 -2.52 -6.25
C ILE A 3 7.73 -3.44 -6.01
N VAL A 4 6.93 -3.15 -4.99
CA VAL A 4 5.74 -3.95 -4.63
C VAL A 4 4.55 -3.03 -4.42
N ARG A 5 3.37 -3.53 -4.80
CA ARG A 5 2.09 -2.87 -4.57
C ARG A 5 1.33 -3.58 -3.46
N TYR A 6 0.96 -2.83 -2.45
CA TYR A 6 0.20 -3.27 -1.29
C TYR A 6 -1.23 -2.77 -1.37
N LYS A 7 -2.19 -3.60 -0.97
CA LYS A 7 -3.59 -3.22 -0.80
C LYS A 7 -3.97 -3.42 0.65
N ALA A 8 -4.43 -2.37 1.30
CA ALA A 8 -4.79 -2.39 2.71
C ALA A 8 -6.05 -1.58 2.97
N ARG A 9 -6.78 -1.83 4.05
CA ARG A 9 -7.96 -1.04 4.42
C ARG A 9 -7.58 0.35 4.90
N THR A 10 -6.39 0.48 5.48
CA THR A 10 -5.87 1.74 6.00
C THR A 10 -4.43 1.96 5.56
N LYS A 11 -3.98 3.23 5.58
CA LYS A 11 -2.57 3.55 5.37
C LYS A 11 -1.69 2.77 6.35
N GLN A 12 -2.05 2.77 7.63
CA GLN A 12 -1.27 2.15 8.72
C GLN A 12 -1.04 0.65 8.50
N GLU A 13 -2.06 -0.06 8.05
CA GLU A 13 -1.95 -1.47 7.67
C GLU A 13 -1.01 -1.67 6.47
N ALA A 14 -1.07 -0.79 5.46
CA ALA A 14 -0.13 -0.84 4.34
C ALA A 14 1.33 -0.61 4.82
N TRP A 15 1.55 0.33 5.73
CA TRP A 15 2.88 0.58 6.31
C TRP A 15 3.44 -0.64 7.06
N GLN A 16 2.59 -1.36 7.81
CA GLN A 16 3.01 -2.58 8.48
C GLN A 16 3.41 -3.67 7.49
N GLN A 17 2.62 -3.86 6.42
CA GLN A 17 2.95 -4.83 5.36
C GLN A 17 4.27 -4.47 4.66
N ILE A 18 4.44 -3.18 4.32
CA ILE A 18 5.67 -2.68 3.70
C ILE A 18 6.88 -2.93 4.58
N ARG A 19 6.82 -2.60 5.87
CA ARG A 19 7.94 -2.82 6.79
C ARG A 19 8.23 -4.30 7.01
N ALA A 20 7.20 -5.14 7.07
CA ALA A 20 7.36 -6.57 7.26
C ALA A 20 8.03 -7.26 6.05
N GLU A 21 7.77 -6.79 4.83
CA GLU A 21 8.29 -7.43 3.61
C GLU A 21 9.53 -6.75 3.02
N LEU A 22 9.57 -5.42 3.00
CA LEU A 22 10.62 -4.62 2.37
C LEU A 22 11.65 -4.08 3.37
N GLY A 23 11.38 -4.22 4.68
CA GLY A 23 12.25 -3.74 5.74
C GLY A 23 12.03 -2.27 6.12
N PRO A 24 12.80 -1.78 7.10
CA PRO A 24 12.65 -0.41 7.61
C PRO A 24 13.05 0.68 6.61
N ASP A 25 13.86 0.35 5.61
CA ASP A 25 14.42 1.27 4.61
C ASP A 25 13.55 1.40 3.35
N ALA A 26 12.33 0.83 3.38
CA ALA A 26 11.40 0.89 2.28
C ALA A 26 10.90 2.34 2.05
N VAL A 27 10.94 2.77 0.79
CA VAL A 27 10.47 4.10 0.35
C VAL A 27 9.09 3.96 -0.29
N ILE A 28 8.14 4.78 0.15
CA ILE A 28 6.83 4.87 -0.49
C ILE A 28 6.94 5.74 -1.74
N ILE A 29 6.58 5.19 -2.88
CA ILE A 29 6.57 5.89 -4.17
C ILE A 29 5.22 6.55 -4.40
N SER A 30 4.12 5.84 -4.14
CA SER A 30 2.78 6.31 -4.46
C SER A 30 1.76 5.76 -3.48
N THR A 31 0.77 6.57 -3.12
CA THR A 31 -0.37 6.17 -2.29
C THR A 31 -1.64 6.62 -2.97
N ARG A 32 -2.57 5.70 -3.18
CA ARG A 32 -3.87 5.97 -3.79
C ARG A 32 -4.99 5.46 -2.91
N LEU A 33 -5.97 6.31 -2.64
CA LEU A 33 -7.25 5.87 -2.09
C LEU A 33 -8.12 5.37 -3.23
N VAL A 34 -8.59 4.13 -3.09
CA VAL A 34 -9.49 3.48 -4.03
C VAL A 34 -10.83 3.34 -3.34
N SER A 35 -11.72 4.27 -3.69
CA SER A 35 -13.12 4.23 -3.30
C SER A 35 -13.94 3.64 -4.44
N PRO A 36 -14.78 2.62 -4.19
CA PRO A 36 -15.64 2.08 -5.21
C PRO A 36 -16.72 3.09 -5.60
N TRP A 37 -16.98 3.20 -6.90
CA TRP A 37 -17.98 4.13 -7.44
C TRP A 37 -19.40 3.84 -6.93
N LEU A 38 -19.76 2.56 -6.77
CA LEU A 38 -20.96 2.15 -6.05
C LEU A 38 -20.59 1.66 -4.64
N ARG A 39 -21.21 2.23 -3.60
CA ARG A 39 -21.07 1.78 -2.19
C ARG A 39 -21.39 0.29 -1.97
N TRP A 40 -22.03 -0.38 -2.94
CA TRP A 40 -22.32 -1.82 -2.89
C TRP A 40 -21.29 -2.71 -3.60
N PHE A 41 -20.38 -2.15 -4.42
CA PHE A 41 -19.43 -2.93 -5.23
C PHE A 41 -18.06 -3.15 -4.58
N GLY A 42 -17.87 -2.71 -3.33
CA GLY A 42 -16.64 -2.98 -2.61
C GLY A 42 -16.49 -2.12 -1.36
N ARG A 43 -15.38 -2.34 -0.64
CA ARG A 43 -14.96 -1.49 0.47
C ARG A 43 -13.82 -0.59 0.01
N GLU A 44 -13.79 0.62 0.55
CA GLU A 44 -12.67 1.53 0.35
C GLU A 44 -11.38 0.87 0.83
N HIS A 45 -10.32 1.07 0.06
CA HIS A 45 -8.99 0.59 0.40
C HIS A 45 -7.92 1.56 -0.08
N VAL A 46 -6.75 1.43 0.51
CA VAL A 46 -5.56 2.18 0.15
C VAL A 46 -4.64 1.24 -0.63
N GLU A 47 -4.25 1.67 -1.81
CA GLU A 47 -3.16 1.06 -2.56
C GLU A 47 -1.87 1.86 -2.32
N VAL A 48 -0.81 1.19 -1.91
CA VAL A 48 0.50 1.80 -1.70
C VAL A 48 1.53 1.08 -2.54
N VAL A 49 2.29 1.83 -3.33
CA VAL A 49 3.45 1.33 -4.06
C VAL A 49 4.69 1.72 -3.28
N ALA A 50 5.47 0.73 -2.88
CA ALA A 50 6.72 0.93 -2.16
C ALA A 50 7.88 0.27 -2.91
N ALA A 51 9.08 0.79 -2.70
CA ALA A 51 10.29 0.20 -3.20
C ALA A 51 11.38 0.12 -2.13
N ALA A 52 12.16 -0.95 -2.16
CA ALA A 52 13.41 -1.06 -1.40
C ALA A 52 14.59 -1.04 -2.38
N GLY A 53 15.51 -0.11 -2.16
CA GLY A 53 16.85 -0.11 -2.74
C GLY A 53 17.76 -0.92 -1.83
N ALA A 54 18.55 -1.81 -2.42
CA ALA A 54 19.60 -2.52 -1.70
C ALA A 54 20.73 -1.55 -1.33
#